data_AF-A0A8T7FWE5-F1
#
_entry.id   AF-A0A8T7FWE5-F1
#
_cell.length_a   1.000
_cell.length_b   1.000
_cell.length_c   1.000
_cell.angle_alpha   90.00
_cell.angle_beta   90.00
_cell.angle_gamma   90.00
#
_symmetry.space_group_name_H-M   'P 1'
#
loop_
_entity.id
_entity.type
_entity.pdbx_description
1 polymer ?
#
loop_
_entity_poly.entity_id
_entity_poly.type
_entity_poly.pdbx_seq_one_letter_code
_entity_poly.pdbx_strand_id
1 'polypeptide(L)' 'RSAGHAVATAHMADHELGAAAYAIRAVRAASLPNKRDEAGRNECHWQREQLPEAIRALVLSDEELRNQKFWSLFQC' A
#
# COMPACT_ATOMS: atom_id res chain seq x y z
N ARG A 1 -10.00 -13.43 4.70
CA ARG A 1 -8.71 -13.63 3.99
C ARG A 1 -8.94 -13.38 2.50
N SER A 2 -8.72 -12.16 2.00
CA SER A 2 -8.85 -11.81 0.56
C SER A 2 -8.30 -10.41 0.23
N ALA A 3 -7.17 -9.98 0.83
CA ALA A 3 -6.54 -8.70 0.47
C ALA A 3 -5.15 -8.85 -0.19
N GLY A 4 -4.46 -9.98 0.01
CA GLY A 4 -3.06 -10.14 -0.43
C GLY A 4 -2.82 -10.55 -1.89
N HIS A 5 -3.85 -10.86 -2.69
CA HIS A 5 -3.63 -11.33 -4.07
C HIS A 5 -3.46 -10.22 -5.11
N ALA A 6 -3.75 -8.96 -4.77
CA ALA A 6 -3.58 -7.84 -5.70
C ALA A 6 -2.12 -7.32 -5.77
N VAL A 7 -1.27 -7.66 -4.79
CA VAL A 7 0.12 -7.18 -4.69
C VAL A 7 1.08 -7.98 -5.58
N ALA A 8 0.65 -9.13 -6.12
CA ALA A 8 1.54 -10.05 -6.83
C ALA A 8 1.75 -9.75 -8.33
N THR A 9 1.25 -8.64 -8.87
CA THR A 9 1.42 -8.31 -10.31
C THR A 9 2.02 -6.92 -10.52
N ALA A 10 3.29 -6.80 -10.16
CA ALA A 10 4.18 -5.73 -10.63
C ALA A 10 4.53 -5.96 -12.11
N HIS A 11 3.96 -5.20 -13.04
CA HIS A 11 4.41 -5.23 -14.44
C HIS A 11 4.98 -3.90 -14.95
N MET A 12 4.97 -2.82 -14.15
CA MET A 12 5.76 -1.61 -14.39
C MET A 12 5.70 -0.65 -13.20
N ALA A 13 6.87 -0.23 -12.71
CA ALA A 13 7.06 0.63 -11.54
C ALA A 13 6.28 1.96 -11.57
N ASP A 14 5.84 2.45 -12.74
CA ASP A 14 5.12 3.72 -12.86
C ASP A 14 3.59 3.64 -12.68
N HIS A 15 3.00 2.44 -12.79
CA HIS A 15 1.54 2.26 -12.69
C HIS A 15 1.09 1.55 -11.40
N GLU A 16 2.02 1.12 -10.54
CA GLU A 16 1.75 0.08 -9.54
C GLU A 16 1.29 0.60 -8.17
N LEU A 17 1.63 1.85 -7.78
CA LEU A 17 1.21 2.41 -6.49
C LEU A 17 -0.31 2.50 -6.32
N GLY A 18 -1.06 2.55 -7.44
CA GLY A 18 -2.52 2.50 -7.39
C GLY A 18 -3.04 1.21 -6.75
N ALA A 19 -2.45 0.06 -7.10
CA ALA A 19 -2.86 -1.22 -6.54
C ALA A 19 -2.58 -1.29 -5.02
N ALA A 20 -1.40 -0.84 -4.61
CA ALA A 20 -1.01 -0.73 -3.21
C ALA A 20 -1.99 0.16 -2.41
N ALA A 21 -2.28 1.36 -2.91
CA ALA A 21 -3.23 2.29 -2.30
C ALA A 21 -4.66 1.71 -2.21
N TYR A 22 -5.14 1.03 -3.26
CA TYR A 22 -6.46 0.39 -3.24
C TYR A 22 -6.52 -0.81 -2.29
N ALA A 23 -5.45 -1.58 -2.14
CA ALA A 23 -5.36 -2.64 -1.15
C ALA A 23 -5.50 -2.08 0.29
N ILE A 24 -4.81 -0.97 0.60
CA ILE A 24 -4.97 -0.26 1.88
C ILE A 24 -6.42 0.20 2.06
N ARG A 25 -7.05 0.78 1.03
CA ARG A 25 -8.48 1.17 1.09
C ARG A 25 -9.40 -0.02 1.33
N ALA A 26 -9.16 -1.15 0.67
CA ALA A 26 -9.95 -2.36 0.84
C ALA A 26 -9.86 -2.89 2.28
N VAL A 27 -8.66 -2.92 2.86
CA VAL A 27 -8.44 -3.32 4.26
C VAL A 27 -9.14 -2.36 5.22
N ARG A 28 -9.04 -1.05 5.01
CA ARG A 28 -9.77 -0.03 5.80
C ARG A 28 -11.28 -0.22 5.70
N ALA A 29 -11.80 -0.49 4.51
CA ALA A 29 -13.23 -0.70 4.27
C ALA A 29 -13.76 -1.99 4.92
N ALA A 30 -12.95 -3.05 4.94
CA ALA A 30 -13.29 -4.33 5.55
C ALA A 30 -13.16 -4.33 7.09
N SER A 31 -12.54 -3.28 7.67
CA SER A 31 -12.28 -3.18 9.10
C SER A 31 -13.40 -2.45 9.85
N LEU A 32 -13.54 -2.79 11.14
CA LEU A 32 -14.42 -2.06 12.06
C LEU A 32 -14.08 -0.56 12.08
N PRO A 33 -15.05 0.36 12.23
CA PRO A 33 -14.82 1.80 12.18
C PRO A 33 -13.68 2.29 13.08
N ASN A 34 -13.57 1.77 14.29
CA ASN A 34 -12.52 2.11 15.27
C ASN A 34 -11.15 1.48 14.98
N LYS A 35 -11.05 0.59 13.98
CA LYS A 35 -9.83 -0.13 13.59
C LYS A 35 -9.35 0.20 12.19
N ARG A 36 -10.09 1.01 11.42
CA ARG A 36 -9.75 1.31 10.03
C ARG A 36 -8.35 1.89 9.89
N ASP A 37 -8.01 2.90 10.67
CA ASP A 37 -6.72 3.58 10.53
C ASP A 37 -5.54 2.68 10.90
N GLU A 38 -5.69 1.90 11.98
CA GLU A 38 -4.70 0.90 12.39
C GLU A 38 -4.53 -0.18 11.31
N ALA A 39 -5.63 -0.72 10.78
CA ALA A 39 -5.59 -1.74 9.73
C ALA A 39 -4.95 -1.23 8.44
N GLY A 40 -5.19 0.04 8.08
CA GLY A 40 -4.54 0.67 6.94
C GLY A 40 -3.03 0.83 7.10
N ARG A 41 -2.57 1.26 8.30
CA ARG A 41 -1.13 1.35 8.61
C ARG A 41 -0.46 -0.02 8.59
N ASN A 42 -1.12 -1.03 9.16
CA ASN A 42 -0.60 -2.40 9.17
C ASN A 42 -0.45 -2.96 7.76
N GLU A 43 -1.44 -2.72 6.88
CA GLU A 43 -1.35 -3.11 5.47
C GLU A 43 -0.20 -2.39 4.75
N CYS A 44 -0.04 -1.08 4.98
CA CYS A 44 1.06 -0.27 4.45
C CYS A 44 2.43 -0.82 4.89
N HIS A 45 2.61 -1.11 6.19
CA HIS A 45 3.85 -1.73 6.70
C HIS A 45 4.10 -3.10 6.06
N TRP A 46 3.07 -3.95 5.99
CA TRP A 46 3.19 -5.28 5.39
C TRP A 46 3.59 -5.21 3.92
N GLN A 47 2.99 -4.31 3.13
CA GLN A 47 3.37 -4.08 1.73
C GLN A 47 4.85 -3.69 1.60
N ARG A 48 5.34 -2.77 2.45
CA ARG A 48 6.75 -2.37 2.49
C ARG A 48 7.69 -3.52 2.85
N GLU A 49 7.27 -4.42 3.74
CA GLU A 49 8.04 -5.62 4.09
C GLU A 49 8.17 -6.59 2.91
N GLN A 50 7.15 -6.70 2.06
CA GLN A 50 7.16 -7.57 0.87
C GLN A 50 8.03 -7.03 -0.28
N LEU A 51 8.50 -5.78 -0.23
CA LEU A 51 9.29 -5.19 -1.30
C LEU A 51 10.67 -5.86 -1.43
N PRO A 52 11.05 -6.33 -2.63
CA PRO A 52 12.42 -6.77 -2.92
C PRO A 52 13.41 -5.64 -2.64
N GLU A 53 14.54 -5.98 -2.01
CA GLU A 53 15.56 -5.02 -1.59
C GLU A 53 16.03 -4.11 -2.74
N ALA A 54 16.22 -4.68 -3.93
CA ALA A 54 16.68 -3.97 -5.12
C ALA A 54 15.78 -2.80 -5.56
N ILE A 55 14.48 -2.84 -5.25
CA ILE A 55 13.52 -1.80 -5.66
C ILE A 55 12.91 -1.05 -4.47
N ARG A 56 13.18 -1.48 -3.24
CA ARG A 56 12.56 -0.93 -2.02
C ARG A 56 12.75 0.58 -1.93
N ALA A 57 13.97 1.08 -2.13
CA ALA A 57 14.25 2.51 -2.07
C ALA A 57 13.47 3.30 -3.12
N LEU A 58 13.39 2.79 -4.35
CA LEU A 58 12.65 3.42 -5.45
C LEU A 58 11.15 3.50 -5.15
N VAL A 59 10.56 2.42 -4.64
CA VAL A 59 9.14 2.36 -4.30
C VAL A 59 8.81 3.31 -3.14
N LEU A 60 9.62 3.33 -2.08
CA LEU A 60 9.39 4.22 -0.93
C LEU A 60 9.49 5.71 -1.32
N SER A 61 10.45 6.07 -2.18
CA SER A 61 10.55 7.44 -2.70
C SER A 61 9.34 7.82 -3.56
N ASP A 62 8.82 6.90 -4.37
CA ASP A 62 7.62 7.17 -5.19
C ASP A 62 6.35 7.24 -4.33
N GLU A 63 6.23 6.40 -3.30
CA GLU A 63 5.16 6.48 -2.28
C GLU A 63 5.13 7.86 -1.62
N GLU A 64 6.29 8.38 -1.20
CA GLU A 64 6.40 9.70 -0.58
C GLU A 64 6.01 10.82 -1.55
N LEU A 65 6.58 10.80 -2.77
CA LEU A 65 6.34 11.82 -3.79
C LEU A 65 4.86 11.89 -4.20
N ARG A 66 4.21 10.73 -4.35
CA ARG A 66 2.83 10.63 -4.86
C ARG A 66 1.79 10.46 -3.74
N ASN A 67 2.18 10.48 -2.46
CA ASN A 67 1.28 10.15 -1.35
C ASN A 67 -0.01 10.99 -1.34
N GLN A 68 0.13 12.30 -1.61
CA GLN A 68 -1.01 13.21 -1.65
C GLN A 68 -2.01 12.83 -2.76
N LYS A 69 -1.53 12.35 -3.91
CA LYS A 69 -2.36 11.86 -5.01
C LYS A 69 -3.15 10.60 -4.62
N PHE A 70 -2.61 9.81 -3.69
CA PHE A 70 -3.21 8.58 -3.17
C PHE A 70 -3.83 8.76 -1.77
N TRP A 71 -4.40 9.93 -1.50
CA TRP A 71 -5.15 10.22 -0.26
C TRP A 71 -4.33 10.06 1.04
N SER A 72 -3.02 10.25 0.97
CA SER A 72 -2.09 10.11 2.10
C SER A 72 -2.09 8.72 2.73
N LEU A 73 -2.41 7.68 1.95
CA LEU A 73 -2.55 6.31 2.46
C LEU A 73 -1.22 5.63 2.79
N PHE A 74 -0.10 6.12 2.28
CA PHE A 74 1.24 5.59 2.57
C PHE A 74 1.87 6.16 3.86
N GLN A 75 1.06 6.84 4.70
CA GLN A 75 1.46 7.22 6.06
C GLN A 75 1.34 6.01 6.99
N CYS A 76 2.27 5.07 6.83
CA CYS A 76 2.73 4.22 7.91
C CYS A 76 3.96 4.87 8.56
#